data_AF-A0A7W1SXD0-F1
#
_entry.id   AF-A0A7W1SXD0-F1
#
_cell.length_a   1.000
_cell.length_b   1.000
_cell.length_c   1.000
_cell.angle_alpha   90.00
_cell.angle_beta   90.00
_cell.angle_gamma   90.00
#
_symmetry.space_group_name_H-M   'P 1'
#
loop_
_entity.id
_entity.type
_entity.pdbx_description
1 polymer ?
#
loop_
_entity_poly.entity_id
_entity_poly.type
_entity_poly.pdbx_seq_one_letter_code
_entity_poly.pdbx_strand_id
1 'polypeptide(L)'
;MSGYSGTPLAKKLGLKPGARVTFYSASAEVLAECQAALRECEETARGQVDFAMIFVTTRRQLESKFVLYSHRLKPDGTLWVSWPKKSSGVVSDVDENQV
;
A
#
# COMPACT_ATOMS: atom_id res chain seq x y z
N MET A 1 6.23 8.46 -21.60
CA MET A 1 6.09 7.01 -21.82
C MET A 1 6.12 6.32 -20.46
N SER A 2 4.95 6.00 -19.92
CA SER A 2 4.85 5.28 -18.65
C SER A 2 4.23 3.93 -18.96
N GLY A 3 5.11 2.95 -19.21
CA GLY A 3 4.71 1.56 -19.37
C GLY A 3 4.21 1.04 -18.04
N TYR A 4 2.91 1.10 -17.80
CA TYR A 4 2.26 0.30 -16.78
C TYR A 4 1.25 -0.57 -17.50
N SER A 5 1.50 -1.88 -17.46
CA SER A 5 0.74 -2.88 -18.20
C SER A 5 -0.76 -2.63 -18.07
N GLY A 6 -1.52 -2.82 -19.16
CA GLY A 6 -2.94 -2.46 -19.32
C GLY A 6 -3.94 -3.11 -18.35
N THR A 7 -3.45 -3.70 -17.26
CA THR A 7 -4.24 -4.12 -16.11
C THR A 7 -4.27 -2.96 -15.09
N PRO A 8 -5.46 -2.50 -14.67
CA PRO A 8 -5.60 -1.45 -13.65
C PRO A 8 -4.78 -1.79 -12.41
N LEU A 9 -4.06 -0.80 -11.83
CA LEU A 9 -3.20 -0.99 -10.66
C LEU A 9 -3.93 -1.76 -9.54
N ALA A 10 -5.19 -1.42 -9.28
CA ALA A 10 -6.03 -2.10 -8.30
C ALA A 10 -6.10 -3.64 -8.47
N LYS A 11 -6.13 -4.13 -9.72
CA LYS A 11 -6.16 -5.57 -10.00
C LYS A 11 -4.81 -6.23 -9.75
N LYS A 12 -3.70 -5.51 -9.93
CA LYS A 12 -2.35 -5.98 -9.55
C LYS A 12 -2.19 -6.02 -8.04
N LEU A 13 -2.77 -5.06 -7.34
CA LEU A 13 -2.78 -4.99 -5.89
C LEU A 13 -3.60 -6.12 -5.24
N GLY A 14 -4.50 -6.75 -5.99
CA GLY A 14 -5.37 -7.80 -5.46
C GLY A 14 -6.51 -7.26 -4.60
N LEU A 15 -6.91 -6.00 -4.81
CA LEU A 15 -8.07 -5.41 -4.14
C LEU A 15 -9.33 -6.17 -4.54
N LYS A 16 -10.10 -6.61 -3.53
CA LYS A 16 -11.36 -7.33 -3.71
C LYS A 16 -12.53 -6.44 -3.29
N PRO A 17 -13.68 -6.51 -3.98
CA PRO A 17 -14.90 -5.86 -3.51
C PRO A 17 -15.27 -6.33 -2.10
N GLY A 18 -15.68 -5.42 -1.24
CA GLY A 18 -16.01 -5.65 0.17
C GLY A 18 -14.80 -5.82 1.10
N ALA A 19 -13.56 -5.76 0.58
CA ALA A 19 -12.38 -5.86 1.41
C ALA A 19 -12.25 -4.67 2.35
N ARG A 20 -11.83 -4.92 3.59
CA ARG A 20 -11.48 -3.87 4.54
C ARG A 20 -10.05 -3.44 4.27
N VAL A 21 -9.88 -2.19 3.88
CA VAL A 21 -8.60 -1.64 3.40
C VAL A 21 -8.08 -0.55 4.33
N THR A 22 -6.76 -0.41 4.42
CA THR A 22 -6.15 0.70 5.13
C THR A 22 -4.88 1.17 4.42
N PHE A 23 -4.68 2.48 4.41
CA PHE A 23 -3.54 3.12 3.74
C PHE A 23 -2.72 3.91 4.76
N TYR A 24 -1.40 3.83 4.65
CA TYR A 24 -0.48 4.66 5.43
C TYR A 24 0.38 5.50 4.51
N SER A 25 0.26 6.83 4.64
CA SER A 25 1.05 7.80 3.89
C SER A 25 0.96 7.64 2.35
N ALA A 26 -0.15 7.08 1.85
CA ALA A 26 -0.39 6.93 0.42
C ALA A 26 -0.49 8.30 -0.27
N SER A 27 0.15 8.41 -1.44
CA SER A 27 0.05 9.64 -2.24
C SER A 27 -1.35 9.75 -2.84
N ALA A 28 -1.81 11.00 -3.02
CA ALA A 28 -3.10 11.28 -3.65
C ALA A 28 -3.18 10.69 -5.08
N GLU A 29 -2.05 10.62 -5.80
CA GLU A 29 -1.97 10.03 -7.13
C GLU A 29 -2.32 8.52 -7.12
N VAL A 30 -1.75 7.75 -6.18
CA VAL A 30 -2.05 6.31 -6.08
C VAL A 30 -3.50 6.07 -5.66
N LEU A 31 -4.02 6.87 -4.72
CA LEU A 31 -5.41 6.77 -4.30
C LEU A 31 -6.36 7.11 -5.45
N ALA A 32 -6.03 8.11 -6.28
CA ALA A 32 -6.80 8.47 -7.46
C ALA A 32 -6.78 7.34 -8.51
N GLU A 33 -5.63 6.71 -8.75
CA GLU A 33 -5.52 5.58 -9.69
C GLU A 33 -6.32 4.35 -9.23
N CYS A 34 -6.43 4.14 -7.91
CA CYS A 34 -7.20 3.04 -7.33
C CYS A 34 -8.67 3.39 -7.05
N GLN A 35 -9.10 4.64 -7.27
CA GLN A 35 -10.36 5.18 -6.76
C GLN A 35 -11.58 4.32 -7.14
N ALA A 36 -11.62 3.82 -8.37
CA ALA A 36 -12.73 2.96 -8.84
C ALA A 36 -12.86 1.68 -8.00
N ALA A 37 -11.75 1.01 -7.69
CA ALA A 37 -11.76 -0.19 -6.85
C ALA A 37 -12.01 0.13 -5.37
N LEU A 38 -11.49 1.27 -4.88
CA LEU A 38 -11.70 1.70 -3.50
C LEU A 38 -13.17 2.00 -3.19
N ARG A 39 -13.97 2.42 -4.19
CA ARG A 39 -15.43 2.59 -4.04
C ARG A 39 -16.16 1.28 -3.68
N GLU A 40 -15.57 0.15 -4.04
CA GLU A 40 -16.11 -1.17 -3.71
C GLU A 40 -15.50 -1.73 -2.42
N CYS A 41 -14.55 -1.05 -1.79
CA CYS A 41 -13.88 -1.46 -0.56
C CYS A 41 -14.42 -0.69 0.66
N GLU A 42 -14.16 -1.20 1.86
CA GLU A 42 -14.40 -0.50 3.12
C GLU A 42 -13.08 0.07 3.65
N GLU A 43 -12.85 1.37 3.52
CA GLU A 43 -11.69 2.00 4.15
C GLU A 43 -11.88 2.09 5.67
N THR A 44 -10.91 1.58 6.44
CA THR A 44 -10.99 1.59 7.89
C THR A 44 -9.68 1.95 8.58
N ALA A 45 -9.80 2.85 9.57
CA ALA A 45 -8.69 3.23 10.44
C ALA A 45 -8.48 2.24 11.60
N ARG A 46 -9.43 1.32 11.85
CA ARG A 46 -9.45 0.48 13.07
C ARG A 46 -9.84 -0.97 12.77
N GLY A 47 -9.46 -1.85 13.69
CA GLY A 47 -9.77 -3.27 13.59
C GLY A 47 -8.97 -4.01 12.53
N GLN A 48 -9.41 -5.24 12.26
CA GLN A 48 -8.77 -6.13 11.29
C GLN A 48 -9.06 -5.72 9.84
N VAL A 49 -8.05 -5.89 8.99
CA VAL A 49 -8.09 -5.52 7.57
C VAL A 49 -7.72 -6.71 6.69
N ASP A 50 -8.29 -6.74 5.48
CA ASP A 50 -7.97 -7.71 4.43
C ASP A 50 -6.76 -7.22 3.60
N PHE A 51 -6.56 -5.91 3.54
CA PHE A 51 -5.50 -5.29 2.77
C PHE A 51 -4.95 -4.05 3.48
N ALA A 52 -3.62 -3.96 3.54
CA ALA A 52 -2.92 -2.77 4.01
C ALA A 52 -1.89 -2.36 2.98
N MET A 53 -1.84 -1.07 2.64
CA MET A 53 -0.77 -0.51 1.81
C MET A 53 -0.06 0.61 2.57
N ILE A 54 1.24 0.44 2.78
CA ILE A 54 2.06 1.37 3.52
C ILE A 54 3.12 1.99 2.62
N PHE A 55 3.22 3.31 2.69
CA PHE A 55 4.28 4.06 2.04
C PHE A 55 5.28 4.49 3.10
N VAL A 56 6.52 4.05 2.93
CA VAL A 56 7.61 4.31 3.88
C VAL A 56 8.81 4.87 3.18
N THR A 57 9.50 5.79 3.84
CA THR A 57 10.75 6.40 3.36
C THR A 57 11.94 6.02 4.23
N THR A 58 11.70 5.47 5.42
CA THR A 58 12.77 5.05 6.33
C THR A 58 12.61 3.60 6.79
N ARG A 59 13.72 2.90 7.04
CA ARG A 59 13.73 1.54 7.55
C ARG A 59 13.07 1.44 8.92
N ARG A 60 13.31 2.43 9.78
CA ARG A 60 12.65 2.51 11.08
C ARG A 60 11.13 2.62 10.95
N GLN A 61 10.65 3.37 9.96
CA GLN A 61 9.23 3.46 9.65
C GLN A 61 8.72 2.16 9.07
N LEU A 62 9.47 1.49 8.19
CA LEU A 62 9.14 0.16 7.69
C LEU A 62 8.95 -0.82 8.84
N GLU A 63 9.94 -1.00 9.72
CA GLU A 63 9.88 -1.94 10.85
C GLU A 63 8.69 -1.64 11.77
N SER A 64 8.51 -0.37 12.16
CA SER A 64 7.41 0.03 13.05
C SER A 64 6.03 -0.17 12.42
N LYS A 65 5.87 0.19 11.14
CA LYS A 65 4.58 0.10 10.45
C LYS A 65 4.27 -1.32 10.01
N PHE A 66 5.27 -2.07 9.57
CA PHE A 66 5.13 -3.48 9.24
C PHE A 66 4.52 -4.24 10.42
N VAL A 67 5.10 -4.13 11.62
CA VAL A 67 4.57 -4.77 12.83
C VAL A 67 3.15 -4.32 13.13
N LEU A 68 2.88 -3.01 13.09
CA LEU A 68 1.55 -2.48 13.38
C LEU A 68 0.47 -3.01 12.41
N TYR A 69 0.76 -3.01 11.11
CA TYR A 69 -0.20 -3.44 10.10
C TYR A 69 -0.26 -4.97 9.96
N SER A 70 0.82 -5.71 10.23
CA SER A 70 0.80 -7.17 10.28
C SER A 70 -0.12 -7.68 11.39
N HIS A 71 -0.14 -7.04 12.56
CA HIS A 71 -1.09 -7.38 13.62
C HIS A 71 -2.55 -7.04 13.30
N ARG A 72 -2.78 -6.09 12.39
CA ARG A 72 -4.12 -5.74 11.93
C ARG A 72 -4.58 -6.63 10.77
N LEU A 73 -3.68 -7.29 10.05
CA LEU A 73 -4.07 -8.12 8.94
C LEU A 73 -4.76 -9.40 9.42
N LYS A 74 -5.76 -9.82 8.66
CA LYS A 74 -6.29 -11.18 8.77
C LYS A 74 -5.22 -12.19 8.35
N PRO A 75 -5.35 -13.48 8.76
CA PRO A 75 -4.39 -14.53 8.38
C PRO A 75 -4.13 -14.65 6.86
N ASP A 76 -5.13 -14.35 6.03
CA ASP A 76 -5.08 -14.35 4.57
C ASP A 76 -5.00 -12.94 3.96
N GLY A 77 -4.74 -11.93 4.80
CA GLY A 77 -4.64 -10.54 4.40
C GLY A 77 -3.34 -10.24 3.64
N THR A 78 -3.35 -9.15 2.87
CA THR A 78 -2.20 -8.71 2.08
C THR A 78 -1.60 -7.42 2.61
N LEU A 79 -0.27 -7.39 2.82
CA LEU A 79 0.49 -6.17 3.11
C LEU A 79 1.30 -5.74 1.88
N TRP A 80 1.01 -4.56 1.36
CA TRP A 80 1.83 -3.90 0.34
C TRP A 80 2.73 -2.87 1.01
N VAL A 81 4.03 -3.03 0.82
CA VAL A 81 5.02 -2.04 1.23
C VAL A 81 5.48 -1.30 -0.02
N SER A 82 5.43 0.02 0.02
CA SER A 82 5.82 0.90 -1.08
C SER A 82 6.82 1.94 -0.59
N TRP A 83 7.80 2.26 -1.41
CA TRP A 83 8.81 3.29 -1.14
C TRP A 83 9.03 4.13 -2.40
N PRO A 84 9.47 5.39 -2.26
CA PRO A 84 9.76 6.23 -3.41
C PRO A 84 10.88 5.63 -4.27
N LYS A 85 10.74 5.74 -5.59
CA LYS A 85 11.83 5.38 -6.53
C LYS A 85 13.06 6.25 -6.27
N LYS A 86 14.26 5.71 -6.46
CA LYS A 86 15.53 6.47 -6.34
C LYS A 86 15.54 7.76 -7.18
N SER A 87 14.82 7.78 -8.30
CA SER A 87 14.71 8.93 -9.20
C SER A 87 13.70 10.01 -8.77
N SER A 88 12.98 9.85 -7.66
CA SER A 88 11.95 10.82 -7.23
C SER A 88 12.51 12.06 -6.53
N GLY A 89 13.80 12.07 -6.18
CA GLY A 89 14.44 13.11 -5.39
C GLY A 89 14.02 13.13 -3.90
N VAL A 90 13.15 12.21 -3.48
CA VAL A 90 12.77 12.04 -2.08
C VAL A 90 13.87 11.30 -1.34
N VAL A 91 14.36 11.89 -0.25
CA VAL A 91 15.33 11.23 0.64
C VAL A 91 14.64 10.02 1.28
N SER A 92 15.11 8.82 0.90
CA SER A 92 14.65 7.53 1.41
C SER A 92 15.86 6.66 1.69
N ASP A 93 15.90 6.02 2.85
CA ASP A 93 16.92 5.01 3.19
C ASP A 93 16.45 3.56 2.91
N VAL A 94 15.20 3.41 2.43
CA VAL A 94 14.61 2.14 1.97
C VAL A 94 14.75 2.02 0.45
N ASP A 95 15.28 0.89 0.00
CA ASP A 95 15.31 0.50 -1.41
C ASP A 95 15.01 -1.00 -1.60
N GLU A 96 14.91 -1.43 -2.86
CA GLU A 96 14.54 -2.81 -3.23
C GLU A 96 15.50 -3.91 -2.72
N ASN A 97 16.69 -3.57 -2.23
CA ASN A 97 17.64 -4.54 -1.68
C ASN A 97 17.50 -4.72 -0.17
N GLN A 98 16.62 -3.96 0.47
CA GLN A 98 16.49 -3.87 1.92
C GLN A 98 15.09 -4.26 2.45
N VAL A 99 14.17 -4.67 1.56
CA VAL A 99 12.79 -5.09 1.90
C VAL A 99 12.61 -6.58 1.69
#